data_AF-A0A8I3AHZ9-F1
#
_entry.id   AF-A0A8I3AHZ9-F1
#
_cell.length_a   1.000
_cell.length_b   1.000
_cell.length_c   1.000
_cell.angle_alpha   90.00
_cell.angle_beta   90.00
_cell.angle_gamma   90.00
#
_symmetry.space_group_name_H-M   'P 1'
#
loop_
_entity.id
_entity.type
_entity.pdbx_description
1 polymer ?
#
loop_
_entity_poly.entity_id
_entity_poly.type
_entity_poly.pdbx_seq_one_letter_code
_entity_poly.pdbx_strand_id
1 'polypeptide(L)'
;MSSVTPRRADRDTARDGHGGAPDPALPAQRFGDGSLQGAVPDQLSEETETKGGDGFEAAKYPHYLPTWNPEQKYPPLEPFEHKEHGKDADPSFPNLLPTGTQVNHLTPTIGSEVKGIQLSSLTPAGRDELALFVAQRKVVAFRAQDFADLPIGEALDFGSYFGRHHIHPTSGSPEGFPEAHLVHRGANDRSAESFFATRTSSVAWHSDVSYEQQPPGTTFLYILDVPAVGGDTLFADGVEAYRRLSPLFRERLHGLKAVHSGFEQVEASVRKGSIKRREPVANEHPIVRTHPATGEKAIYVNPQFTRDIVGLKKEESDALLKFLYEHIAWSADIQARVKWEAGTVVVWDNRVTQHSALVDWKDGDRRHLARITPQAERPFETPYEA
;
A
#
# COMPACT_ATOMS: atom_id res chain seq x y z
N MET A 1 17.33 58.18 49.25
CA MET A 1 16.71 58.37 50.58
C MET A 1 15.21 58.35 50.37
N SER A 2 14.56 57.25 50.76
CA SER A 2 13.51 57.21 51.80
C SER A 2 12.26 58.02 51.46
N SER A 3 11.03 57.54 51.56
CA SER A 3 10.46 56.29 52.08
C SER A 3 8.94 56.51 52.14
N VAL A 4 8.19 55.42 52.33
CA VAL A 4 6.91 55.35 53.07
C VAL A 4 5.63 55.85 52.37
N THR A 5 4.88 54.90 51.81
CA THR A 5 3.41 54.73 51.99
C THR A 5 3.10 54.44 53.48
N PRO A 6 1.92 54.78 54.07
CA PRO A 6 0.64 54.14 53.68
C PRO A 6 -0.66 54.91 54.00
N ARG A 7 -1.81 54.43 53.50
CA ARG A 7 -3.03 54.19 54.29
C ARG A 7 -4.10 53.43 53.49
N ARG A 8 -4.62 52.38 54.11
CA ARG A 8 -5.72 51.50 53.68
C ARG A 8 -7.08 52.19 53.82
N ALA A 9 -8.04 51.79 52.99
CA ALA A 9 -9.43 51.59 53.39
C ALA A 9 -10.03 50.46 52.56
N ASP A 10 -10.42 49.39 53.26
CA ASP A 10 -11.16 48.23 52.75
C ASP A 10 -12.55 48.64 52.25
N ARG A 11 -13.01 47.96 51.18
CA ARG A 11 -14.42 47.56 51.03
C ARG A 11 -14.51 46.39 50.06
N ASP A 12 -14.79 45.22 50.64
CA ASP A 12 -15.32 44.03 49.98
C ASP A 12 -16.52 44.35 49.10
N THR A 13 -16.54 43.82 47.88
CA THR A 13 -17.71 43.14 47.31
C THR A 13 -17.25 42.11 46.28
N ALA A 14 -17.61 40.86 46.54
CA ALA A 14 -17.37 39.70 45.69
C ALA A 14 -18.01 39.83 44.31
N ARG A 15 -17.31 39.39 43.26
CA ARG A 15 -17.90 38.89 42.01
C ARG A 15 -17.09 37.72 41.47
N ASP A 16 -17.64 36.54 41.73
CA ASP A 16 -17.77 35.36 40.89
C ASP A 16 -16.85 35.23 39.67
N GLY A 17 -16.07 34.14 39.70
CA GLY A 17 -15.26 33.68 38.60
C GLY A 17 -16.09 33.05 37.48
N HIS A 18 -15.65 33.30 36.26
CA HIS A 18 -15.84 32.38 35.14
C HIS A 18 -14.51 32.23 34.42
N GLY A 19 -13.89 31.07 34.63
CA GLY A 19 -12.80 30.57 33.81
C GLY A 19 -13.31 30.33 32.40
N GLY A 20 -12.83 31.11 31.44
CA GLY A 20 -13.00 30.84 30.03
C GLY A 20 -12.19 29.60 29.66
N ALA A 21 -12.89 28.56 29.21
CA ALA A 21 -12.29 27.35 28.65
C ALA A 21 -11.42 27.69 27.43
N PRO A 22 -10.33 26.94 27.17
CA PRO A 22 -9.54 27.11 25.96
C PRO A 22 -10.37 26.76 24.72
N ASP A 23 -10.20 27.59 23.70
CA ASP A 23 -10.72 27.47 22.35
C ASP A 23 -10.55 26.04 21.80
N PRO A 24 -11.62 25.37 21.31
CA PRO A 24 -11.49 24.06 20.71
C PRO A 24 -10.72 24.20 19.40
N ALA A 25 -9.44 23.84 19.44
CA ALA A 25 -8.61 23.67 18.26
C ALA A 25 -9.42 22.97 17.15
N LEU A 26 -9.42 23.59 15.96
CA LEU A 26 -9.90 22.98 14.72
C LEU A 26 -9.46 21.51 14.70
N PRO A 27 -10.36 20.55 14.47
CA PRO A 27 -9.96 19.16 14.44
C PRO A 27 -8.92 19.01 13.33
N ALA A 28 -7.69 18.67 13.73
CA ALA A 28 -6.70 18.15 12.81
C ALA A 28 -7.43 17.10 11.96
N GLN A 29 -7.35 17.23 10.63
CA GLN A 29 -7.80 16.17 9.73
C GLN A 29 -6.98 14.93 10.07
N ARG A 30 -7.46 14.15 11.04
CA ARG A 30 -7.00 12.81 11.28
C ARG A 30 -7.49 12.06 10.06
N PHE A 31 -6.59 11.87 9.10
CA PHE A 31 -6.71 10.81 8.11
C PHE A 31 -6.70 9.50 8.91
N GLY A 32 -7.84 9.14 9.51
CA GLY A 32 -8.06 7.80 10.02
C GLY A 32 -7.84 6.84 8.85
N ASP A 33 -7.31 5.66 9.15
CA ASP A 33 -6.93 4.55 8.26
C ASP A 33 -8.05 4.10 7.29
N GLY A 34 -8.53 4.99 6.42
CA GLY A 34 -9.71 4.83 5.56
C GLY A 34 -9.62 3.69 4.56
N SER A 35 -8.58 2.87 4.62
CA SER A 35 -8.46 1.59 3.97
C SER A 35 -9.41 0.57 4.60
N LEU A 36 -10.35 0.12 3.78
CA LEU A 36 -11.23 -1.01 4.00
C LEU A 36 -10.52 -2.35 3.66
N GLN A 37 -9.20 -2.44 3.86
CA GLN A 37 -8.41 -3.57 3.38
C GLN A 37 -8.33 -4.69 4.42
N GLY A 38 -8.60 -5.91 3.97
CA GLY A 38 -8.46 -7.14 4.73
C GLY A 38 -9.62 -7.42 5.68
N ALA A 39 -10.01 -8.70 5.76
CA ALA A 39 -10.93 -9.19 6.78
C ALA A 39 -10.27 -9.16 8.17
N VAL A 40 -11.09 -9.07 9.21
CA VAL A 40 -10.70 -9.36 10.59
C VAL A 40 -11.39 -10.66 11.05
N PRO A 41 -10.88 -11.37 12.08
CA PRO A 41 -11.38 -12.68 12.47
C PRO A 41 -12.91 -12.76 12.61
N ASP A 42 -13.52 -11.76 13.27
CA ASP A 42 -14.96 -11.74 13.57
C ASP A 42 -15.86 -11.45 12.35
N GLN A 43 -15.29 -11.16 11.19
CA GLN A 43 -16.03 -10.87 9.96
C GLN A 43 -16.16 -12.08 9.01
N LEU A 44 -15.56 -13.23 9.34
CA LEU A 44 -15.56 -14.41 8.49
C LEU A 44 -16.40 -15.54 9.09
N SER A 45 -17.40 -15.99 8.35
CA SER A 45 -18.12 -17.23 8.66
C SER A 45 -17.31 -18.41 8.11
N GLU A 46 -16.60 -19.12 8.99
CA GLU A 46 -15.84 -20.32 8.62
C GLU A 46 -16.71 -21.34 7.86
N GLU A 47 -17.96 -21.53 8.30
CA GLU A 47 -18.89 -22.43 7.63
C GLU A 47 -19.23 -21.98 6.21
N THR A 48 -19.54 -20.70 6.01
CA THR A 48 -19.87 -20.16 4.68
C THR A 48 -18.64 -20.17 3.77
N GLU A 49 -17.45 -19.86 4.30
CA GLU A 49 -16.21 -19.89 3.54
C GLU A 49 -15.82 -21.30 3.09
N THR A 50 -16.04 -22.32 3.94
CA THR A 50 -15.61 -23.70 3.65
C THR A 50 -16.65 -24.55 2.93
N LYS A 51 -17.95 -24.32 3.18
CA LYS A 51 -19.05 -25.14 2.64
C LYS A 51 -19.99 -24.39 1.70
N GLY A 52 -19.89 -23.06 1.65
CA GLY A 52 -20.92 -22.22 1.04
C GLY A 52 -22.17 -22.11 1.92
N GLY A 53 -23.10 -21.25 1.52
CA GLY A 53 -24.32 -20.95 2.28
C GLY A 53 -24.99 -19.66 1.81
N ASP A 54 -26.29 -19.53 2.04
CA ASP A 54 -27.07 -18.30 1.75
C ASP A 54 -26.90 -17.73 0.33
N GLY A 55 -26.75 -18.61 -0.66
CA GLY A 55 -26.57 -18.23 -2.07
C GLY A 55 -25.12 -17.95 -2.48
N PHE A 56 -24.16 -18.11 -1.57
CA PHE A 56 -22.72 -17.99 -1.85
C PHE A 56 -22.07 -19.37 -1.96
N GLU A 57 -21.20 -19.54 -2.94
CA GLU A 57 -20.37 -20.73 -3.08
C GLU A 57 -19.25 -20.75 -2.03
N ALA A 58 -18.74 -21.95 -1.71
CA ALA A 58 -17.52 -22.10 -0.92
C ALA A 58 -16.33 -21.40 -1.60
N ALA A 59 -15.33 -20.98 -0.82
CA ALA A 59 -14.11 -20.41 -1.36
C ALA A 59 -13.45 -21.41 -2.33
N LYS A 60 -13.10 -20.95 -3.53
CA LYS A 60 -12.50 -21.82 -4.55
C LYS A 60 -11.15 -22.39 -4.11
N TYR A 61 -10.42 -21.63 -3.29
CA TYR A 61 -9.10 -21.99 -2.76
C TYR A 61 -9.10 -22.01 -1.22
N PRO A 62 -9.70 -23.04 -0.58
CA PRO A 62 -9.89 -23.06 0.87
C PRO A 62 -8.57 -23.12 1.67
N HIS A 63 -7.49 -23.66 1.08
CA HIS A 63 -6.17 -23.69 1.70
C HIS A 63 -5.49 -22.31 1.76
N TYR A 64 -6.06 -21.30 1.10
CA TYR A 64 -5.67 -19.90 1.23
C TYR A 64 -6.53 -19.13 2.23
N LEU A 65 -7.50 -19.76 2.91
CA LEU A 65 -8.30 -19.04 3.89
C LEU A 65 -7.41 -18.53 5.05
N PRO A 66 -7.65 -17.29 5.51
CA PRO A 66 -6.78 -16.67 6.50
C PRO A 66 -6.94 -17.31 7.88
N THR A 67 -5.81 -17.54 8.54
CA THR A 67 -5.74 -17.86 9.97
C THR A 67 -5.11 -16.71 10.75
N TRP A 68 -5.53 -16.57 12.00
CA TRP A 68 -4.98 -15.58 12.94
C TRP A 68 -4.52 -16.30 14.20
N ASN A 69 -3.22 -16.58 14.28
CA ASN A 69 -2.61 -17.12 15.50
C ASN A 69 -2.12 -15.96 16.39
N PRO A 70 -2.76 -15.65 17.53
CA PRO A 70 -2.36 -14.56 18.41
C PRO A 70 -1.02 -14.81 19.13
N GLU A 71 -0.62 -16.08 19.28
CA GLU A 71 0.64 -16.50 19.91
C GLU A 71 1.84 -16.30 18.97
N GLN A 72 1.60 -16.21 17.66
CA GLN A 72 2.64 -15.99 16.68
C GLN A 72 3.21 -14.57 16.82
N LYS A 73 4.52 -14.48 17.09
CA LYS A 73 5.27 -13.22 17.16
C LYS A 73 6.49 -13.29 16.25
N TYR A 74 6.82 -12.16 15.65
CA TYR A 74 8.00 -12.01 14.81
C TYR A 74 8.96 -10.98 15.40
N PRO A 75 10.28 -11.20 15.28
CA PRO A 75 11.25 -10.18 15.62
C PRO A 75 11.12 -8.96 14.68
N PRO A 76 11.73 -7.83 15.05
CA PRO A 76 11.99 -6.74 14.11
C PRO A 76 12.64 -7.24 12.82
N LEU A 77 12.36 -6.57 11.71
CA LEU A 77 13.02 -6.87 10.45
C LEU A 77 14.46 -6.36 10.49
N GLU A 78 15.40 -7.25 10.19
CA GLU A 78 16.81 -6.90 10.06
C GLU A 78 17.13 -6.48 8.62
N PRO A 79 18.06 -5.53 8.41
CA PRO A 79 18.54 -5.19 7.08
C PRO A 79 19.10 -6.39 6.32
N PHE A 80 18.99 -6.37 5.00
CA PHE A 80 19.56 -7.39 4.13
C PHE A 80 20.10 -6.76 2.84
N GLU A 81 21.04 -7.45 2.20
CA GLU A 81 21.54 -7.06 0.89
C GLU A 81 20.49 -7.38 -0.18
N HIS A 82 19.93 -6.33 -0.79
CA HIS A 82 18.98 -6.49 -1.89
C HIS A 82 19.69 -6.47 -3.24
N LYS A 83 19.42 -7.49 -4.06
CA LYS A 83 19.87 -7.54 -5.46
C LYS A 83 18.81 -6.91 -6.36
N GLU A 84 19.21 -5.89 -7.12
CA GLU A 84 18.33 -5.27 -8.12
C GLU A 84 18.32 -6.08 -9.42
N HIS A 85 17.34 -6.97 -9.55
CA HIS A 85 17.18 -7.87 -10.70
C HIS A 85 16.88 -7.16 -12.03
N GLY A 86 16.22 -6.00 -11.99
CA GLY A 86 15.93 -5.24 -13.21
C GLY A 86 17.19 -4.71 -13.92
N LYS A 87 18.35 -4.67 -13.26
CA LYS A 87 19.63 -4.28 -13.89
C LYS A 87 20.26 -5.37 -14.73
N ASP A 88 19.90 -6.63 -14.48
CA ASP A 88 20.45 -7.80 -15.17
C ASP A 88 19.61 -8.20 -16.39
N ALA A 89 18.48 -7.52 -16.60
CA ALA A 89 17.51 -7.81 -17.66
C ALA A 89 18.03 -7.50 -19.07
N ASP A 90 17.64 -8.35 -20.03
CA ASP A 90 17.70 -7.98 -21.46
C ASP A 90 16.52 -7.02 -21.77
N PRO A 91 16.79 -5.77 -22.19
CA PRO A 91 15.74 -4.77 -22.42
C PRO A 91 14.86 -5.05 -23.64
N SER A 92 15.18 -6.07 -24.45
CA SER A 92 14.31 -6.56 -25.53
C SER A 92 13.28 -7.59 -25.06
N PHE A 93 13.37 -8.04 -23.81
CA PHE A 93 12.44 -8.96 -23.14
C PHE A 93 12.19 -10.31 -23.86
N PRO A 94 13.21 -11.00 -24.40
CA PRO A 94 13.01 -12.22 -25.18
C PRO A 94 12.46 -13.41 -24.38
N ASN A 95 12.70 -13.47 -23.08
CA ASN A 95 12.25 -14.55 -22.19
C ASN A 95 10.89 -14.25 -21.55
N LEU A 96 10.55 -12.98 -21.36
CA LEU A 96 9.26 -12.54 -20.82
C LEU A 96 8.21 -12.38 -21.91
N LEU A 97 8.60 -11.83 -23.07
CA LEU A 97 7.72 -11.51 -24.19
C LEU A 97 8.14 -12.27 -25.47
N PRO A 98 8.21 -13.62 -25.43
CA PRO A 98 8.54 -14.41 -26.60
C PRO A 98 7.49 -14.27 -27.72
N THR A 99 7.83 -14.79 -28.90
CA THR A 99 6.90 -14.79 -30.04
C THR A 99 5.57 -15.46 -29.68
N GLY A 100 4.46 -14.76 -29.89
CA GLY A 100 3.11 -15.22 -29.55
C GLY A 100 2.51 -14.56 -28.30
N THR A 101 3.34 -13.91 -27.47
CA THR A 101 2.86 -13.08 -26.35
C THR A 101 2.16 -11.84 -26.88
N GLN A 102 1.02 -11.50 -26.26
CA GLN A 102 0.26 -10.30 -26.58
C GLN A 102 0.42 -9.30 -25.45
N VAL A 103 0.80 -8.07 -25.80
CA VAL A 103 0.92 -6.95 -24.86
C VAL A 103 -0.05 -5.85 -25.29
N ASN A 104 -0.91 -5.44 -24.37
CA ASN A 104 -1.82 -4.31 -24.56
C ASN A 104 -1.53 -3.25 -23.49
N HIS A 105 -1.08 -2.06 -23.90
CA HIS A 105 -0.86 -0.96 -22.95
C HIS A 105 -2.19 -0.36 -22.51
N LEU A 106 -2.43 -0.30 -21.20
CA LEU A 106 -3.67 0.23 -20.65
C LEU A 106 -3.71 1.76 -20.78
N THR A 107 -2.60 2.43 -20.47
CA THR A 107 -2.43 3.87 -20.67
C THR A 107 -1.01 4.17 -21.19
N PRO A 108 -0.71 5.42 -21.62
CA PRO A 108 0.59 5.76 -22.16
C PRO A 108 1.76 5.51 -21.20
N THR A 109 1.64 5.93 -19.93
CA THR A 109 2.78 5.91 -18.98
C THR A 109 2.73 4.74 -17.99
N ILE A 110 1.55 4.17 -17.74
CA ILE A 110 1.35 3.13 -16.72
C ILE A 110 0.40 2.04 -17.21
N GLY A 111 0.64 0.81 -16.76
CA GLY A 111 -0.29 -0.28 -16.99
C GLY A 111 -0.08 -0.98 -18.32
N SER A 112 0.07 -2.29 -18.26
CA SER A 112 -0.04 -3.17 -19.42
C SER A 112 -0.84 -4.41 -19.04
N GLU A 113 -1.51 -5.02 -20.01
CA GLU A 113 -2.05 -6.36 -19.92
C GLU A 113 -1.20 -7.29 -20.80
N VAL A 114 -0.87 -8.48 -20.29
CA VAL A 114 -0.06 -9.48 -20.98
C VAL A 114 -0.78 -10.82 -21.01
N LYS A 115 -0.77 -11.47 -22.18
CA LYS A 115 -1.32 -12.82 -22.42
C LYS A 115 -0.33 -13.68 -23.20
N GLY A 116 -0.38 -15.00 -22.99
CA GLY A 116 0.42 -15.96 -23.75
C GLY A 116 1.73 -16.40 -23.10
N ILE A 117 1.96 -16.04 -21.83
CA ILE A 117 3.12 -16.46 -21.04
C ILE A 117 2.66 -16.85 -19.62
N GLN A 118 3.26 -17.89 -19.04
CA GLN A 118 3.05 -18.27 -17.64
C GLN A 118 4.20 -17.76 -16.79
N LEU A 119 3.89 -16.97 -15.76
CA LEU A 119 4.90 -16.45 -14.83
C LEU A 119 5.65 -17.59 -14.14
N SER A 120 4.93 -18.66 -13.74
CA SER A 120 5.49 -19.86 -13.11
C SER A 120 6.60 -20.53 -13.91
N SER A 121 6.58 -20.38 -15.24
CA SER A 121 7.53 -20.99 -16.17
C SER A 121 8.78 -20.14 -16.46
N LEU A 122 8.84 -18.91 -15.93
CA LEU A 122 9.94 -18.00 -16.22
C LEU A 122 11.26 -18.52 -15.63
N THR A 123 12.27 -18.57 -16.49
CA THR A 123 13.68 -18.75 -16.14
C THR A 123 14.19 -17.55 -15.33
N PRO A 124 15.37 -17.64 -14.67
CA PRO A 124 15.97 -16.47 -14.02
C PRO A 124 16.09 -15.25 -14.92
N ALA A 125 16.53 -15.41 -16.18
CA ALA A 125 16.59 -14.31 -17.14
C ALA A 125 15.21 -13.69 -17.43
N GLY A 126 14.17 -14.52 -17.58
CA GLY A 126 12.79 -14.04 -17.71
C GLY A 126 12.27 -13.31 -16.47
N ARG A 127 12.76 -13.66 -15.27
CA ARG A 127 12.42 -12.96 -14.02
C ARG A 127 13.14 -11.62 -13.90
N ASP A 128 14.39 -11.52 -14.31
CA ASP A 128 15.10 -10.24 -14.43
C ASP A 128 14.36 -9.30 -15.41
N GLU A 129 13.99 -9.82 -16.58
CA GLU A 129 13.16 -9.13 -17.57
C GLU A 129 11.80 -8.70 -17.01
N LEU A 130 11.14 -9.55 -16.22
CA LEU A 130 9.90 -9.20 -15.52
C LEU A 130 10.09 -8.01 -14.58
N ALA A 131 11.15 -8.01 -13.77
CA ALA A 131 11.46 -6.90 -12.87
C ALA A 131 11.61 -5.59 -13.64
N LEU A 132 12.39 -5.58 -14.73
CA LEU A 132 12.58 -4.37 -15.54
C LEU A 132 11.30 -3.93 -16.26
N PHE A 133 10.57 -4.86 -16.88
CA PHE A 133 9.35 -4.54 -17.61
C PHE A 133 8.27 -3.96 -16.69
N VAL A 134 8.09 -4.55 -15.50
CA VAL A 134 7.18 -4.02 -14.48
C VAL A 134 7.67 -2.68 -13.95
N ALA A 135 8.97 -2.49 -13.69
CA ALA A 135 9.51 -1.19 -13.29
C ALA A 135 9.28 -0.11 -14.35
N GLN A 136 9.34 -0.44 -15.64
CA GLN A 136 9.07 0.49 -16.73
C GLN A 136 7.58 0.80 -16.89
N ARG A 137 6.70 -0.21 -16.81
CA ARG A 137 5.24 -0.08 -16.97
C ARG A 137 4.49 0.22 -15.68
N LYS A 138 5.21 0.25 -14.55
CA LYS A 138 4.76 0.47 -13.16
C LYS A 138 3.84 -0.63 -12.62
N VAL A 139 2.87 -1.07 -13.42
CA VAL A 139 1.98 -2.22 -13.15
C VAL A 139 1.69 -2.99 -14.42
N VAL A 140 1.61 -4.32 -14.30
CA VAL A 140 1.30 -5.24 -15.40
C VAL A 140 0.33 -6.31 -14.89
N ALA A 141 -0.78 -6.50 -15.61
CA ALA A 141 -1.73 -7.59 -15.39
C ALA A 141 -1.44 -8.76 -16.34
N PHE A 142 -1.00 -9.88 -15.80
CA PHE A 142 -0.84 -11.13 -16.53
C PHE A 142 -2.14 -11.94 -16.42
N ARG A 143 -2.74 -12.32 -17.55
CA ARG A 143 -4.01 -13.05 -17.57
C ARG A 143 -3.80 -14.56 -17.75
N ALA A 144 -4.82 -15.32 -17.37
CA ALA A 144 -4.85 -16.79 -17.52
C ALA A 144 -3.61 -17.48 -16.94
N GLN A 145 -3.19 -17.05 -15.75
CA GLN A 145 -2.06 -17.59 -15.00
C GLN A 145 -2.49 -18.78 -14.12
N ASP A 146 -1.55 -19.68 -13.87
CA ASP A 146 -1.68 -20.85 -13.00
C ASP A 146 -1.30 -20.59 -11.53
N PHE A 147 -0.90 -19.36 -11.19
CA PHE A 147 -0.35 -19.00 -9.86
C PHE A 147 -1.23 -19.40 -8.66
N ALA A 148 -2.55 -19.29 -8.81
CA ALA A 148 -3.51 -19.66 -7.75
C ALA A 148 -3.60 -21.17 -7.53
N ASP A 149 -3.24 -21.96 -8.55
CA ASP A 149 -3.29 -23.42 -8.53
C ASP A 149 -1.96 -24.06 -8.08
N LEU A 150 -0.89 -23.26 -7.95
CA LEU A 150 0.40 -23.71 -7.41
C LEU A 150 0.29 -23.98 -5.90
N PRO A 151 1.10 -24.91 -5.36
CA PRO A 151 1.34 -24.94 -3.92
C PRO A 151 1.84 -23.56 -3.43
N ILE A 152 1.33 -23.08 -2.29
CA ILE A 152 1.67 -21.75 -1.75
C ILE A 152 3.19 -21.56 -1.63
N GLY A 153 3.90 -22.61 -1.20
CA GLY A 153 5.37 -22.61 -1.11
C GLY A 153 6.05 -22.34 -2.46
N GLU A 154 5.57 -22.92 -3.57
CA GLU A 154 6.16 -22.68 -4.89
C GLU A 154 5.90 -21.26 -5.40
N ALA A 155 4.71 -20.70 -5.13
CA ALA A 155 4.43 -19.30 -5.43
C ALA A 155 5.35 -18.37 -4.61
N LEU A 156 5.56 -18.67 -3.32
CA LEU A 156 6.51 -17.94 -2.46
C LEU A 156 7.95 -18.09 -2.97
N ASP A 157 8.38 -19.28 -3.38
CA ASP A 157 9.71 -19.52 -3.94
C ASP A 157 9.93 -18.68 -5.22
N PHE A 158 8.91 -18.55 -6.07
CA PHE A 158 8.97 -17.66 -7.22
C PHE A 158 9.23 -16.21 -6.81
N GLY A 159 8.45 -15.70 -5.85
CA GLY A 159 8.60 -14.32 -5.38
C GLY A 159 9.91 -14.08 -4.62
N SER A 160 10.48 -15.11 -3.99
CA SER A 160 11.75 -15.00 -3.23
C SER A 160 12.92 -14.56 -4.10
N TYR A 161 12.82 -14.79 -5.42
CA TYR A 161 13.78 -14.32 -6.40
C TYR A 161 13.95 -12.80 -6.37
N PHE A 162 12.88 -12.05 -6.11
CA PHE A 162 12.90 -10.58 -6.11
C PHE A 162 13.28 -9.98 -4.76
N GLY A 163 13.46 -10.80 -3.71
CA GLY A 163 13.82 -10.35 -2.37
C GLY A 163 13.19 -11.18 -1.25
N ARG A 164 13.63 -10.94 -0.01
CA ARG A 164 13.04 -11.56 1.19
C ARG A 164 11.58 -11.12 1.33
N HIS A 165 10.66 -12.05 1.59
CA HIS A 165 9.25 -11.71 1.80
C HIS A 165 9.03 -10.87 3.05
N HIS A 166 8.21 -9.83 2.92
CA HIS A 166 7.62 -9.14 4.07
C HIS A 166 6.51 -9.99 4.67
N ILE A 167 6.54 -10.16 6.00
CA ILE A 167 5.46 -10.79 6.75
C ILE A 167 4.61 -9.68 7.39
N HIS A 168 3.34 -9.59 7.02
CA HIS A 168 2.45 -8.51 7.47
C HIS A 168 2.18 -8.60 8.99
N PRO A 169 2.33 -7.48 9.73
CA PRO A 169 2.25 -7.50 11.20
C PRO A 169 0.86 -7.83 11.74
N THR A 170 -0.21 -7.57 10.98
CA THR A 170 -1.58 -7.60 11.50
C THR A 170 -2.61 -8.35 10.66
N SER A 171 -2.27 -8.81 9.45
CA SER A 171 -3.25 -9.46 8.56
C SER A 171 -3.26 -10.96 8.72
N GLY A 172 -4.35 -11.61 8.33
CA GLY A 172 -4.40 -13.06 8.20
C GLY A 172 -3.45 -13.57 7.12
N SER A 173 -3.03 -14.81 7.28
CA SER A 173 -2.18 -15.56 6.34
C SER A 173 -2.69 -16.99 6.23
N PRO A 174 -2.42 -17.72 5.14
CA PRO A 174 -2.70 -19.16 5.10
C PRO A 174 -1.94 -19.89 6.21
N GLU A 175 -2.52 -20.98 6.71
CA GLU A 175 -1.90 -21.78 7.76
C GLU A 175 -0.52 -22.29 7.31
N GLY A 176 0.51 -22.04 8.12
CA GLY A 176 1.89 -22.43 7.82
C GLY A 176 2.63 -21.56 6.80
N PHE A 177 1.99 -20.55 6.19
CA PHE A 177 2.60 -19.67 5.17
C PHE A 177 2.45 -18.18 5.51
N PRO A 178 3.09 -17.69 6.58
CA PRO A 178 2.93 -16.29 7.02
C PRO A 178 3.41 -15.22 6.04
N GLU A 179 4.28 -15.59 5.09
CA GLU A 179 4.79 -14.73 4.02
C GLU A 179 3.73 -14.40 2.97
N ALA A 180 2.68 -15.22 2.84
CA ALA A 180 1.56 -14.95 1.95
C ALA A 180 0.54 -14.05 2.65
N HIS A 181 0.47 -12.79 2.22
CA HIS A 181 -0.49 -11.83 2.77
C HIS A 181 -1.83 -11.92 2.05
N LEU A 182 -2.92 -12.10 2.80
CA LEU A 182 -4.25 -12.24 2.21
C LEU A 182 -5.02 -10.91 2.19
N VAL A 183 -5.50 -10.55 1.01
CA VAL A 183 -6.48 -9.46 0.83
C VAL A 183 -7.83 -10.13 0.60
N HIS A 184 -8.52 -10.40 1.71
CA HIS A 184 -9.73 -11.20 1.72
C HIS A 184 -10.93 -10.41 2.24
N ARG A 185 -12.06 -10.54 1.54
CA ARG A 185 -13.41 -10.16 1.96
C ARG A 185 -14.29 -11.37 1.76
N GLY A 186 -14.86 -11.84 2.87
CA GLY A 186 -15.64 -13.07 2.89
C GLY A 186 -16.94 -12.95 2.11
N ALA A 187 -17.55 -14.10 1.84
CA ALA A 187 -18.92 -14.17 1.35
C ALA A 187 -19.87 -13.47 2.32
N ASN A 188 -20.84 -12.76 1.76
CA ASN A 188 -21.81 -11.93 2.47
C ASN A 188 -21.19 -10.82 3.35
N ASP A 189 -19.95 -10.39 3.07
CA ASP A 189 -19.35 -9.23 3.76
C ASP A 189 -20.12 -7.94 3.39
N ARG A 190 -20.76 -7.32 4.40
CA ARG A 190 -21.52 -6.05 4.28
C ARG A 190 -20.80 -4.84 4.87
N SER A 191 -19.50 -4.97 5.21
CA SER A 191 -18.72 -3.88 5.84
C SER A 191 -18.63 -2.62 4.96
N ALA A 192 -18.78 -2.75 3.64
CA ALA A 192 -18.89 -1.62 2.73
C ALA A 192 -20.06 -0.68 3.09
N GLU A 193 -21.22 -1.22 3.49
CA GLU A 193 -22.41 -0.42 3.83
C GLU A 193 -22.15 0.48 5.05
N SER A 194 -21.56 -0.10 6.10
CA SER A 194 -21.16 0.64 7.31
C SER A 194 -20.08 1.70 7.00
N PHE A 195 -19.12 1.37 6.13
CA PHE A 195 -18.10 2.32 5.72
C PHE A 195 -18.70 3.52 4.98
N PHE A 196 -19.57 3.28 4.00
CA PHE A 196 -20.21 4.34 3.22
C PHE A 196 -21.30 5.10 3.99
N ALA A 197 -21.70 4.64 5.19
CA ALA A 197 -22.53 5.43 6.09
C ALA A 197 -21.80 6.68 6.63
N THR A 198 -20.47 6.68 6.62
CA THR A 198 -19.66 7.81 7.13
C THR A 198 -18.62 8.33 6.14
N ARG A 199 -18.50 7.70 4.96
CA ARG A 199 -17.51 8.04 3.93
C ARG A 199 -18.16 8.13 2.56
N THR A 200 -17.62 8.99 1.71
CA THR A 200 -18.12 9.20 0.34
C THR A 200 -17.29 8.46 -0.72
N SER A 201 -16.13 7.93 -0.34
CA SER A 201 -15.21 7.24 -1.26
C SER A 201 -14.39 6.20 -0.50
N SER A 202 -14.12 5.06 -1.15
CA SER A 202 -13.20 4.02 -0.66
C SER A 202 -11.76 4.23 -1.13
N VAL A 203 -11.48 5.28 -1.92
CA VAL A 203 -10.14 5.53 -2.45
C VAL A 203 -9.17 5.86 -1.31
N ALA A 204 -8.11 5.07 -1.22
CA ALA A 204 -7.05 5.19 -0.25
C ALA A 204 -5.71 4.90 -0.94
N TRP A 205 -5.11 5.95 -1.53
CA TRP A 205 -3.83 5.87 -2.22
C TRP A 205 -2.68 5.57 -1.26
N HIS A 206 -1.88 4.56 -1.58
CA HIS A 206 -0.71 4.20 -0.81
C HIS A 206 0.31 3.41 -1.63
N SER A 207 1.57 3.46 -1.19
CA SER A 207 2.59 2.45 -1.49
C SER A 207 2.66 1.52 -0.27
N ASP A 208 2.73 0.21 -0.51
CA ASP A 208 2.67 -0.80 0.54
C ASP A 208 3.79 -0.63 1.56
N VAL A 209 3.41 -0.67 2.84
CA VAL A 209 4.30 -0.72 4.01
C VAL A 209 5.53 0.20 3.90
N SER A 210 5.33 1.39 3.33
CA SER A 210 6.39 2.38 3.13
C SER A 210 7.05 2.90 4.41
N TYR A 211 6.58 2.47 5.59
CA TYR A 211 7.18 2.72 6.90
C TYR A 211 8.33 1.77 7.25
N GLU A 212 8.50 0.65 6.53
CA GLU A 212 9.60 -0.28 6.75
C GLU A 212 10.93 0.32 6.28
N GLN A 213 12.04 -0.02 6.94
CA GLN A 213 13.35 0.50 6.52
C GLN A 213 13.73 0.07 5.09
N GLN A 214 13.33 -1.15 4.72
CA GLN A 214 13.43 -1.72 3.37
C GLN A 214 12.01 -2.12 2.89
N PRO A 215 11.26 -1.17 2.29
CA PRO A 215 9.92 -1.41 1.78
C PRO A 215 9.91 -2.40 0.60
N PRO A 216 8.72 -2.90 0.20
CA PRO A 216 8.55 -3.80 -0.93
C PRO A 216 8.95 -3.20 -2.27
N GLY A 217 9.41 -4.08 -3.17
CA GLY A 217 9.70 -3.80 -4.57
C GLY A 217 8.65 -4.38 -5.51
N THR A 218 9.09 -5.27 -6.41
CA THR A 218 8.22 -6.04 -7.31
C THR A 218 7.24 -6.89 -6.52
N THR A 219 5.99 -6.46 -6.47
CA THR A 219 4.93 -7.07 -5.65
C THR A 219 3.92 -7.78 -6.53
N PHE A 220 3.48 -8.96 -6.09
CA PHE A 220 2.58 -9.84 -6.83
C PHE A 220 1.26 -9.99 -6.08
N LEU A 221 0.14 -9.84 -6.78
CA LEU A 221 -1.19 -10.06 -6.23
C LEU A 221 -1.99 -10.89 -7.22
N TYR A 222 -2.42 -12.07 -6.79
CA TYR A 222 -3.19 -12.98 -7.63
C TYR A 222 -4.55 -13.28 -7.03
N ILE A 223 -5.53 -13.35 -7.91
CA ILE A 223 -6.94 -13.48 -7.57
C ILE A 223 -7.30 -14.95 -7.38
N LEU A 224 -7.96 -15.24 -6.27
CA LEU A 224 -8.45 -16.56 -5.89
C LEU A 224 -9.96 -16.65 -6.14
N ASP A 225 -10.71 -15.67 -5.63
CA ASP A 225 -12.13 -15.48 -5.86
C ASP A 225 -12.40 -14.02 -6.24
N VAL A 226 -13.18 -13.81 -7.31
CA VAL A 226 -13.48 -12.49 -7.87
C VAL A 226 -14.99 -12.24 -7.86
N PRO A 227 -15.44 -11.06 -7.44
CA PRO A 227 -16.82 -10.63 -7.66
C PRO A 227 -17.18 -10.60 -9.15
N ALA A 228 -18.46 -10.78 -9.49
CA ALA A 228 -18.87 -10.73 -10.90
C ALA A 228 -18.58 -9.35 -11.54
N VAL A 229 -18.74 -8.27 -10.77
CA VAL A 229 -18.44 -6.89 -11.14
C VAL A 229 -17.91 -6.13 -9.93
N GLY A 230 -16.95 -5.23 -10.15
CA GLY A 230 -16.35 -4.40 -9.09
C GLY A 230 -15.15 -5.07 -8.41
N GLY A 231 -14.57 -4.38 -7.44
CA GLY A 231 -13.36 -4.81 -6.73
C GLY A 231 -12.08 -4.57 -7.49
N ASP A 232 -12.11 -3.66 -8.46
CA ASP A 232 -10.94 -3.28 -9.25
C ASP A 232 -9.87 -2.61 -8.38
N THR A 233 -8.64 -2.59 -8.90
CA THR A 233 -7.53 -1.87 -8.24
C THR A 233 -7.10 -0.70 -9.12
N LEU A 234 -7.04 0.49 -8.52
CA LEU A 234 -6.46 1.68 -9.14
C LEU A 234 -4.96 1.72 -8.87
N PHE A 235 -4.19 2.23 -9.83
CA PHE A 235 -2.75 2.47 -9.74
C PHE A 235 -2.43 3.88 -10.25
N ALA A 236 -1.40 4.52 -9.70
CA ALA A 236 -0.93 5.84 -10.08
C ALA A 236 0.60 5.86 -10.28
N ASP A 237 1.04 6.48 -11.36
CA ASP A 237 2.45 6.59 -11.75
C ASP A 237 3.17 7.70 -10.98
N GLY A 238 3.95 7.33 -9.97
CA GLY A 238 4.74 8.27 -9.18
C GLY A 238 5.89 8.94 -9.95
N VAL A 239 6.36 8.32 -11.05
CA VAL A 239 7.40 8.89 -11.91
C VAL A 239 6.82 10.01 -12.76
N GLU A 240 5.71 9.76 -13.43
CA GLU A 240 5.06 10.77 -14.24
C GLU A 240 4.53 11.93 -13.37
N ALA A 241 4.04 11.62 -12.16
CA ALA A 241 3.69 12.64 -11.18
C ALA A 241 4.87 13.58 -10.88
N TYR A 242 6.09 13.04 -10.70
CA TYR A 242 7.30 13.84 -10.49
C TYR A 242 7.70 14.64 -11.73
N ARG A 243 7.68 14.03 -12.92
CA ARG A 243 8.08 14.67 -14.19
C ARG A 243 7.25 15.93 -14.50
N ARG A 244 5.98 15.95 -14.10
CA ARG A 244 5.05 17.06 -14.34
C ARG A 244 5.23 18.24 -13.40
N LEU A 245 5.98 18.08 -12.32
CA LEU A 245 6.31 19.20 -11.44
C LEU A 245 7.23 20.18 -12.16
N SER A 246 7.02 21.47 -11.95
CA SER A 246 7.90 22.50 -12.52
C SER A 246 9.35 22.28 -12.05
N PRO A 247 10.38 22.67 -12.85
CA PRO A 247 11.77 22.54 -12.44
C PRO A 247 12.05 23.15 -11.06
N LEU A 248 11.48 24.33 -10.77
CA LEU A 248 11.62 24.99 -9.46
C LEU A 248 11.01 24.15 -8.32
N PHE A 249 9.89 23.47 -8.57
CA PHE A 249 9.28 22.64 -7.56
C PHE A 249 10.10 21.36 -7.34
N ARG A 250 10.60 20.73 -8.42
CA ARG A 250 11.50 19.58 -8.34
C ARG A 250 12.78 19.90 -7.55
N GLU A 251 13.37 21.06 -7.77
CA GLU A 251 14.51 21.57 -6.98
C GLU A 251 14.15 21.74 -5.51
N ARG A 252 12.96 22.28 -5.20
CA ARG A 252 12.51 22.48 -3.82
C ARG A 252 12.19 21.18 -3.07
N LEU A 253 11.77 20.12 -3.77
CA LEU A 253 11.54 18.82 -3.15
C LEU A 253 12.82 18.02 -2.92
N HIS A 254 13.88 18.33 -3.67
CA HIS A 254 15.13 17.57 -3.60
C HIS A 254 15.72 17.57 -2.19
N GLY A 255 16.13 16.38 -1.71
CA GLY A 255 16.76 16.19 -0.41
C GLY A 255 15.80 16.22 0.78
N LEU A 256 14.53 16.58 0.59
CA LEU A 256 13.52 16.49 1.64
C LEU A 256 13.20 15.03 1.96
N LYS A 257 12.98 14.76 3.24
CA LYS A 257 12.56 13.46 3.75
C LYS A 257 11.26 13.58 4.50
N ALA A 258 10.48 12.50 4.53
CA ALA A 258 9.30 12.41 5.36
C ALA A 258 9.36 11.18 6.26
N VAL A 259 8.70 11.28 7.42
CA VAL A 259 8.48 10.17 8.34
C VAL A 259 7.30 9.33 7.82
N HIS A 260 7.54 8.03 7.63
CA HIS A 260 6.53 7.04 7.33
C HIS A 260 6.33 6.15 8.55
N SER A 261 5.09 6.01 9.03
CA SER A 261 4.75 5.31 10.29
C SER A 261 3.74 4.18 10.07
N GLY A 262 4.06 3.01 10.63
CA GLY A 262 3.16 1.86 10.69
C GLY A 262 2.27 1.81 11.93
N PHE A 263 2.49 2.71 12.91
CA PHE A 263 1.76 2.71 14.18
C PHE A 263 0.26 2.85 13.99
N GLU A 264 -0.18 3.76 13.13
CA GLU A 264 -1.60 4.05 12.90
C GLU A 264 -2.32 2.85 12.26
N GLN A 265 -1.67 2.14 11.35
CA GLN A 265 -2.22 0.93 10.73
C GLN A 265 -2.36 -0.19 11.76
N VAL A 266 -1.34 -0.40 12.59
CA VAL A 266 -1.37 -1.45 13.62
C VAL A 266 -2.43 -1.13 14.68
N GLU A 267 -2.46 0.09 15.19
CA GLU A 267 -3.48 0.53 16.15
C GLU A 267 -4.89 0.35 15.61
N ALA A 268 -5.12 0.72 14.35
CA ALA A 268 -6.44 0.60 13.76
C ALA A 268 -6.83 -0.86 13.49
N SER A 269 -5.87 -1.70 13.09
CA SER A 269 -6.08 -3.15 12.94
C SER A 269 -6.47 -3.80 14.27
N VAL A 270 -5.77 -3.46 15.35
CA VAL A 270 -6.07 -3.95 16.71
C VAL A 270 -7.44 -3.45 17.20
N ARG A 271 -7.79 -2.18 16.93
CA ARG A 271 -9.13 -1.64 17.24
C ARG A 271 -10.26 -2.40 16.53
N LYS A 272 -10.00 -2.95 15.35
CA LYS A 272 -10.94 -3.78 14.58
C LYS A 272 -10.93 -5.26 15.01
N GLY A 273 -10.20 -5.63 16.06
CA GLY A 273 -10.13 -7.01 16.56
C GLY A 273 -9.10 -7.90 15.85
N SER A 274 -8.21 -7.33 15.01
CA SER A 274 -7.12 -8.10 14.42
C SER A 274 -5.94 -8.29 15.41
N ILE A 275 -4.97 -9.11 14.99
CA ILE A 275 -3.78 -9.43 15.78
C ILE A 275 -2.65 -8.42 15.56
N LYS A 276 -1.69 -8.43 16.49
CA LYS A 276 -0.39 -7.76 16.37
C LYS A 276 0.73 -8.78 16.58
N ARG A 277 1.47 -9.09 15.52
CA ARG A 277 2.55 -10.09 15.51
C ARG A 277 3.96 -9.48 15.51
N ARG A 278 4.10 -8.20 15.13
CA ARG A 278 5.36 -7.45 15.18
C ARG A 278 5.09 -6.04 15.71
N GLU A 279 6.05 -5.47 16.44
CA GLU A 279 5.99 -4.05 16.83
C GLU A 279 6.07 -3.15 15.59
N PRO A 280 5.20 -2.13 15.47
CA PRO A 280 5.27 -1.18 14.37
C PRO A 280 6.56 -0.35 14.45
N VAL A 281 7.01 0.12 13.29
CA VAL A 281 8.17 0.99 13.14
C VAL A 281 7.77 2.27 12.41
N ALA A 282 8.64 3.28 12.53
CA ALA A 282 8.60 4.47 11.69
C ALA A 282 10.00 4.75 11.15
N ASN A 283 10.09 5.15 9.89
CA ASN A 283 11.36 5.41 9.22
C ASN A 283 11.28 6.67 8.35
N GLU A 284 12.41 7.33 8.20
CA GLU A 284 12.56 8.47 7.29
C GLU A 284 12.96 7.99 5.89
N HIS A 285 12.20 8.44 4.89
CA HIS A 285 12.45 8.19 3.48
C HIS A 285 12.46 9.50 2.69
N PRO A 286 13.23 9.60 1.59
CA PRO A 286 13.18 10.77 0.74
C PRO A 286 11.79 10.90 0.10
N ILE A 287 11.27 12.13 0.01
CA ILE A 287 9.94 12.37 -0.59
C ILE A 287 9.98 12.24 -2.12
N VAL A 288 11.18 12.33 -2.70
CA VAL A 288 11.48 11.97 -4.08
C VAL A 288 12.53 10.88 -4.01
N ARG A 289 12.24 9.69 -4.52
CA ARG A 289 13.20 8.58 -4.55
C ARG A 289 13.67 8.30 -5.97
N THR A 290 14.79 7.61 -6.09
CA THR A 290 15.31 7.09 -7.36
C THR A 290 15.06 5.59 -7.46
N HIS A 291 14.61 5.13 -8.62
CA HIS A 291 14.46 3.71 -8.92
C HIS A 291 15.82 3.12 -9.33
N PRO A 292 16.32 2.09 -8.64
CA PRO A 292 17.70 1.61 -8.83
C PRO A 292 17.98 1.06 -10.24
N ALA A 293 17.02 0.40 -10.90
CA ALA A 293 17.23 -0.16 -12.25
C ALA A 293 16.97 0.84 -13.38
N THR A 294 16.01 1.74 -13.23
CA THR A 294 15.58 2.64 -14.32
C THR A 294 16.18 4.04 -14.21
N GLY A 295 16.72 4.41 -13.04
CA GLY A 295 17.21 5.75 -12.76
C GLY A 295 16.10 6.80 -12.62
N GLU A 296 14.84 6.43 -12.79
CA GLU A 296 13.71 7.35 -12.74
C GLU A 296 13.48 7.87 -11.32
N LYS A 297 13.12 9.16 -11.21
CA LYS A 297 12.71 9.78 -9.95
C LYS A 297 11.18 9.71 -9.80
N ALA A 298 10.70 9.38 -8.60
CA ALA A 298 9.27 9.26 -8.30
C ALA A 298 8.91 9.94 -6.97
N ILE A 299 7.69 10.50 -6.90
CA ILE A 299 7.11 10.98 -5.63
C ILE A 299 6.85 9.78 -4.71
N TYR A 300 7.36 9.85 -3.48
CA TYR A 300 7.33 8.76 -2.50
C TYR A 300 6.78 9.21 -1.15
N VAL A 301 5.57 9.76 -1.17
CA VAL A 301 4.78 10.08 0.02
C VAL A 301 3.35 9.60 -0.21
N ASN A 302 2.67 9.15 0.84
CA ASN A 302 1.28 8.74 0.73
C ASN A 302 0.47 9.06 1.99
N PRO A 303 -0.84 9.36 1.86
CA PRO A 303 -1.69 9.70 3.00
C PRO A 303 -1.75 8.62 4.09
N GLN A 304 -1.61 7.34 3.70
CA GLN A 304 -1.77 6.23 4.62
C GLN A 304 -0.64 6.14 5.64
N PHE A 305 0.60 6.39 5.23
CA PHE A 305 1.79 6.15 6.07
C PHE A 305 2.62 7.40 6.36
N THR A 306 2.62 8.41 5.50
CA THR A 306 3.43 9.61 5.71
C THR A 306 2.82 10.52 6.79
N ARG A 307 3.64 11.07 7.69
CA ARG A 307 3.20 11.89 8.84
C ARG A 307 3.61 13.34 8.75
N ASP A 308 4.89 13.56 8.51
CA ASP A 308 5.47 14.89 8.45
C ASP A 308 6.76 14.88 7.62
N ILE A 309 7.10 16.05 7.08
CA ILE A 309 8.34 16.30 6.37
C ILE A 309 9.38 16.77 7.39
N VAL A 310 10.49 16.04 7.45
CA VAL A 310 11.57 16.26 8.41
C VAL A 310 12.12 17.68 8.25
N GLY A 311 12.11 18.43 9.35
CA GLY A 311 12.65 19.79 9.42
C GLY A 311 11.67 20.91 9.03
N LEU A 312 10.48 20.59 8.51
CA LEU A 312 9.41 21.58 8.30
C LEU A 312 8.49 21.68 9.52
N LYS A 313 7.83 22.83 9.69
CA LYS A 313 6.74 22.97 10.67
C LYS A 313 5.51 22.22 10.21
N LYS A 314 4.57 21.97 11.14
CA LYS A 314 3.36 21.20 10.88
C LYS A 314 2.54 21.76 9.71
N GLU A 315 2.27 23.06 9.70
CA GLU A 315 1.45 23.70 8.68
C GLU A 315 2.13 23.69 7.30
N GLU A 316 3.46 23.85 7.28
CA GLU A 316 4.29 23.80 6.06
C GLU A 316 4.31 22.38 5.48
N SER A 317 4.56 21.38 6.34
CA SER A 317 4.53 19.97 6.00
C SER A 317 3.16 19.55 5.47
N ASP A 318 2.08 19.90 6.19
CA ASP A 318 0.72 19.55 5.80
C ASP A 318 0.33 20.16 4.46
N ALA A 319 0.66 21.43 4.24
CA ALA A 319 0.38 22.10 2.97
C ALA A 319 1.09 21.42 1.80
N LEU A 320 2.37 21.08 1.98
CA LEU A 320 3.16 20.44 0.94
C LEU A 320 2.71 18.99 0.68
N LEU A 321 2.49 18.20 1.73
CA LEU A 321 1.99 16.83 1.61
C LEU A 321 0.61 16.80 0.96
N LYS A 322 -0.30 17.69 1.36
CA LYS A 322 -1.63 17.81 0.74
C LYS A 322 -1.54 18.06 -0.76
N PHE A 323 -0.69 19.00 -1.18
CA PHE A 323 -0.47 19.25 -2.61
C PHE A 323 0.00 17.99 -3.35
N LEU A 324 0.98 17.27 -2.81
CA LEU A 324 1.52 16.06 -3.44
C LEU A 324 0.47 14.94 -3.50
N TYR A 325 -0.35 14.77 -2.46
CA TYR A 325 -1.43 13.80 -2.44
C TYR A 325 -2.52 14.13 -3.45
N GLU A 326 -2.96 15.38 -3.51
CA GLU A 326 -3.98 15.86 -4.45
C GLU A 326 -3.49 15.74 -5.90
N HIS A 327 -2.21 16.05 -6.16
CA HIS A 327 -1.60 15.86 -7.48
C HIS A 327 -1.69 14.42 -7.95
N ILE A 328 -1.36 13.44 -7.09
CA ILE A 328 -1.47 12.01 -7.42
C ILE A 328 -2.94 11.60 -7.59
N ALA A 329 -3.80 12.01 -6.66
CA ALA A 329 -5.19 11.56 -6.61
C ALA A 329 -6.05 12.12 -7.75
N TRP A 330 -5.81 13.36 -8.19
CA TRP A 330 -6.65 14.05 -9.18
C TRP A 330 -6.10 14.02 -10.60
N SER A 331 -4.86 13.56 -10.80
CA SER A 331 -4.28 13.35 -12.13
C SER A 331 -4.74 12.01 -12.70
N ALA A 332 -5.98 11.93 -13.17
CA ALA A 332 -6.54 10.69 -13.76
C ALA A 332 -5.74 10.18 -14.97
N ASP A 333 -5.00 11.06 -15.65
CA ASP A 333 -4.20 10.77 -16.83
C ASP A 333 -2.80 10.18 -16.52
N ILE A 334 -2.45 9.99 -15.24
CA ILE A 334 -1.29 9.20 -14.79
C ILE A 334 -1.72 7.91 -14.08
N GLN A 335 -3.01 7.57 -14.13
CA GLN A 335 -3.59 6.44 -13.42
C GLN A 335 -4.00 5.33 -14.38
N ALA A 336 -3.98 4.09 -13.88
CA ALA A 336 -4.55 2.93 -14.54
C ALA A 336 -5.54 2.23 -13.60
N ARG A 337 -6.60 1.63 -14.16
CA ARG A 337 -7.54 0.79 -13.44
C ARG A 337 -7.40 -0.64 -13.97
N VAL A 338 -7.07 -1.57 -13.09
CA VAL A 338 -6.99 -2.99 -13.42
C VAL A 338 -8.26 -3.68 -12.94
N LYS A 339 -9.05 -4.16 -13.91
CA LYS A 339 -10.19 -5.04 -13.66
C LYS A 339 -9.72 -6.47 -13.43
N TRP A 340 -10.19 -7.09 -12.35
CA TRP A 340 -9.85 -8.47 -12.03
C TRP A 340 -10.66 -9.45 -12.87
N GLU A 341 -9.98 -10.55 -13.26
CA GLU A 341 -10.55 -11.69 -13.97
C GLU A 341 -9.94 -12.95 -13.37
N ALA A 342 -10.65 -14.09 -13.37
CA ALA A 342 -10.09 -15.35 -12.88
C ALA A 342 -8.74 -15.66 -13.55
N GLY A 343 -7.77 -16.15 -12.75
CA GLY A 343 -6.41 -16.40 -13.23
C GLY A 343 -5.58 -15.14 -13.53
N THR A 344 -5.97 -13.96 -13.03
CA THR A 344 -5.14 -12.76 -13.15
C THR A 344 -4.09 -12.71 -12.05
N VAL A 345 -2.83 -12.47 -12.43
CA VAL A 345 -1.75 -12.02 -11.54
C VAL A 345 -1.41 -10.59 -11.90
N VAL A 346 -1.56 -9.67 -10.97
CA VAL A 346 -1.09 -8.29 -11.12
C VAL A 346 0.27 -8.17 -10.44
N VAL A 347 1.24 -7.65 -11.19
CA VAL A 347 2.58 -7.36 -10.70
C VAL A 347 2.81 -5.86 -10.82
N TRP A 348 3.21 -5.20 -9.74
CA TRP A 348 3.59 -3.78 -9.77
C TRP A 348 4.90 -3.54 -9.07
N ASP A 349 5.55 -2.44 -9.45
CA ASP A 349 6.71 -1.95 -8.74
C ASP A 349 6.26 -0.95 -7.66
N ASN A 350 6.28 -1.42 -6.41
CA ASN A 350 5.81 -0.64 -5.26
C ASN A 350 6.69 0.58 -4.95
N ARG A 351 7.89 0.66 -5.54
CA ARG A 351 8.84 1.77 -5.36
C ARG A 351 8.45 3.01 -6.16
N VAL A 352 7.64 2.86 -7.20
CA VAL A 352 7.29 3.95 -8.13
C VAL A 352 5.78 4.10 -8.33
N THR A 353 4.98 3.28 -7.66
CA THR A 353 3.53 3.20 -7.86
C THR A 353 2.79 3.40 -6.55
N GLN A 354 1.67 4.12 -6.59
CA GLN A 354 0.66 4.06 -5.55
C GLN A 354 -0.56 3.31 -6.06
N HIS A 355 -1.31 2.68 -5.16
CA HIS A 355 -2.52 1.96 -5.52
C HIS A 355 -3.63 2.15 -4.52
N SER A 356 -4.85 1.80 -4.94
CA SER A 356 -6.04 1.81 -4.09
C SER A 356 -6.96 0.67 -4.50
N ALA A 357 -7.36 -0.16 -3.54
CA ALA A 357 -8.45 -1.11 -3.74
C ALA A 357 -9.78 -0.34 -3.79
N LEU A 358 -10.64 -0.64 -4.76
CA LEU A 358 -12.01 -0.16 -4.76
C LEU A 358 -12.91 -1.09 -3.95
N VAL A 359 -13.93 -0.51 -3.33
CA VAL A 359 -15.03 -1.25 -2.69
C VAL A 359 -16.32 -0.77 -3.33
N ASP A 360 -16.60 -1.29 -4.53
CA ASP A 360 -17.65 -0.81 -5.43
C ASP A 360 -18.64 -1.91 -5.87
N TRP A 361 -18.71 -3.04 -5.15
CA TRP A 361 -19.72 -4.09 -5.33
C TRP A 361 -20.60 -4.22 -4.07
N LYS A 362 -21.87 -4.59 -4.25
CA LYS A 362 -22.88 -4.59 -3.16
C LYS A 362 -23.52 -5.94 -2.90
N ASP A 363 -23.25 -6.94 -3.74
CA ASP A 363 -24.00 -8.19 -3.69
C ASP A 363 -23.50 -9.12 -2.57
N GLY A 364 -22.38 -8.77 -1.93
CA GLY A 364 -21.75 -9.57 -0.87
C GLY A 364 -20.81 -10.64 -1.43
N ASP A 365 -20.54 -10.61 -2.74
CA ASP A 365 -19.60 -11.52 -3.38
C ASP A 365 -18.23 -11.50 -2.70
N ARG A 366 -17.65 -12.70 -2.54
CA ARG A 366 -16.31 -12.89 -2.02
C ARG A 366 -15.28 -12.22 -2.94
N ARG A 367 -14.32 -11.53 -2.34
CA ARG A 367 -13.11 -11.05 -3.02
C ARG A 367 -11.90 -11.55 -2.26
N HIS A 368 -11.20 -12.51 -2.83
CA HIS A 368 -10.09 -13.20 -2.17
C HIS A 368 -8.85 -13.17 -3.04
N LEU A 369 -7.77 -12.59 -2.51
CA LEU A 369 -6.49 -12.51 -3.20
C LEU A 369 -5.36 -12.87 -2.25
N ALA A 370 -4.29 -13.44 -2.81
CA ALA A 370 -3.03 -13.64 -2.11
C ALA A 370 -1.96 -12.73 -2.69
N ARG A 371 -1.18 -12.12 -1.79
CA ARG A 371 -0.11 -11.17 -2.11
C ARG A 371 1.23 -11.73 -1.66
N ILE A 372 2.18 -11.71 -2.57
CA ILE A 372 3.59 -12.00 -2.30
C ILE A 372 4.33 -10.67 -2.38
N THR A 373 5.03 -10.33 -1.31
CA THR A 373 5.52 -8.97 -1.08
C THR A 373 7.04 -8.97 -0.80
N PRO A 374 7.88 -9.20 -1.83
CA PRO A 374 9.34 -9.13 -1.69
C PRO A 374 9.82 -7.74 -1.27
N GLN A 375 10.62 -7.69 -0.21
CA GLN A 375 11.31 -6.47 0.23
C GLN A 375 12.42 -6.09 -0.75
N ALA A 376 12.66 -4.78 -0.88
CA ALA A 376 13.66 -4.21 -1.77
C ALA A 376 14.74 -3.44 -1.01
N GLU A 377 15.47 -2.57 -1.71
CA GLU A 377 16.47 -1.69 -1.12
C GLU A 377 15.84 -0.60 -0.24
N ARG A 378 16.65 -0.01 0.65
CA ARG A 378 16.26 1.20 1.36
C ARG A 378 16.06 2.34 0.34
N PRO A 379 14.94 3.07 0.37
CA PRO A 379 14.71 4.20 -0.53
C PRO A 379 15.82 5.24 -0.43
N PHE A 380 16.33 5.67 -1.58
CA PHE A 380 17.38 6.68 -1.70
C PHE A 380 17.03 7.67 -2.82
N GLU A 381 17.71 8.81 -2.82
CA GLU A 381 17.61 9.81 -3.88
C GLU A 381 19.01 10.07 -4.44
N THR A 382 19.17 10.02 -5.76
CA THR A 382 20.40 10.48 -6.42
C THR A 382 20.52 12.01 -6.36
N PRO A 383 21.72 12.58 -6.53
CA PRO A 383 21.90 14.03 -6.61
C PRO A 383 20.93 14.71 -7.58
N TYR A 384 20.61 15.99 -7.32
CA TYR A 384 19.79 16.77 -8.23
C TYR A 384 20.56 17.07 -9.52
N GLU A 385 19.93 16.83 -10.65
CA GLU A 385 20.41 17.21 -11.98
C GLU A 385 19.50 18.34 -12.48
N ALA A 386 20.09 19.52 -12.70
CA ALA A 386 19.38 20.77 -13.00
C ALA A 386 18.96 20.91 -14.46
#